data_AF-A0A5C8EUY1-F1
#
_entry.id   AF-A0A5C8EUY1-F1
#
_cell.length_a   1.000
_cell.length_b   1.000
_cell.length_c   1.000
_cell.angle_alpha   90.00
_cell.angle_beta   90.00
_cell.angle_gamma   90.00
#
_symmetry.space_group_name_H-M   'P 1'
#
loop_
_entity.id
_entity.type
_entity.pdbx_description
1 polymer ?
#
loop_
_entity_poly.entity_id
_entity_poly.type
_entity_poly.pdbx_seq_one_letter_code
_entity_poly.pdbx_strand_id
1 'polypeptide(L)'
;MISYFQKNKKRKSILNKIKEKRIIINDFYVPLGIVPTEFSKPKEGVSIELKTSEDSADMYSYSISISANRLSDLFLKLIKLFPYYATMVIERKSEDINREFDVLMSDPDISLSEIRRVFKKYNELWVECGFVGFGVIDEYNDFEIFINLDKEIIINTPFKNIKKINRILDSFNLLDETPVFISSDIHWHYSLSSIVSYESYSETYEYIFDYYDIINNLKHSFGFAIINDDEKIDKEPKWWNVTVRCLGKCKTVSFVSTYYIVANTIEEMETVIDEKMKELDIEYYYIYDYYNVDPNNYHHKSVNLSNKDNLFFKKAPFGIWAESDIFISKVRDISLFYINRSYERAY
;
A
#
# COMPACT_ATOMS: atom_id res chain seq x y z
N MET A 1 22.87 17.13 0.57
CA MET A 1 21.49 17.31 1.06
C MET A 1 20.70 18.07 -0.01
N ILE A 2 19.69 17.44 -0.64
CA ILE A 2 18.90 18.06 -1.74
C ILE A 2 17.90 19.05 -1.14
N SER A 3 17.78 20.25 -1.69
CA SER A 3 16.81 21.25 -1.18
C SER A 3 15.36 20.79 -1.39
N TYR A 4 14.44 21.24 -0.54
CA TYR A 4 13.01 20.88 -0.62
C TYR A 4 12.40 21.16 -2.01
N PHE A 5 12.75 22.29 -2.62
CA PHE A 5 12.32 22.64 -3.98
C PHE A 5 12.83 21.67 -5.04
N GLN A 6 14.08 21.22 -4.92
CA GLN A 6 14.65 20.21 -5.82
C GLN A 6 13.96 18.85 -5.62
N LYS A 7 13.64 18.46 -4.37
CA LYS A 7 12.85 17.24 -4.10
C LYS A 7 11.48 17.30 -4.78
N ASN A 8 10.74 18.41 -4.66
CA ASN A 8 9.41 18.55 -5.27
C ASN A 8 9.43 18.52 -6.81
N LYS A 9 10.37 19.22 -7.45
CA LYS A 9 10.48 19.21 -8.92
C LYS A 9 10.81 17.81 -9.45
N LYS A 10 11.72 17.10 -8.78
CA LYS A 10 12.08 15.73 -9.14
C LYS A 10 10.93 14.75 -8.88
N ARG A 11 10.24 14.87 -7.73
CA ARG A 11 9.03 14.09 -7.40
C ARG A 11 8.00 14.18 -8.53
N LYS A 12 7.69 15.40 -8.98
CA LYS A 12 6.72 15.63 -10.06
C LYS A 12 7.17 15.00 -11.39
N SER A 13 8.45 15.11 -11.73
CA SER A 13 8.97 14.51 -12.97
C SER A 13 8.86 13.00 -12.98
N ILE A 14 9.17 12.35 -11.85
CA ILE A 14 9.09 10.89 -11.70
C ILE A 14 7.63 10.44 -11.73
N LEU A 15 6.76 11.12 -10.97
CA LEU A 15 5.31 10.87 -10.98
C LEU A 15 4.72 10.93 -12.39
N ASN A 16 5.09 11.93 -13.18
CA ASN A 16 4.61 12.03 -14.55
C ASN A 16 5.05 10.82 -15.39
N LYS A 17 6.34 10.43 -15.30
CA LYS A 17 6.87 9.27 -16.03
C LYS A 17 6.16 7.96 -15.64
N ILE A 18 5.91 7.73 -14.35
CA ILE A 18 5.21 6.51 -13.92
C ILE A 18 3.73 6.54 -14.28
N LYS A 19 3.09 7.73 -14.31
CA LYS A 19 1.70 7.91 -14.75
C LYS A 19 1.51 7.61 -16.23
N GLU A 20 2.52 7.82 -17.07
CA GLU A 20 2.50 7.43 -18.49
C GLU A 20 2.38 5.91 -18.69
N LYS A 21 2.79 5.11 -17.69
CA LYS A 21 2.72 3.65 -17.70
C LYS A 21 1.49 3.08 -16.97
N ARG A 22 0.52 3.93 -16.64
CA ARG A 22 -0.68 3.53 -15.90
C ARG A 22 -1.47 2.47 -16.68
N ILE A 23 -1.94 1.46 -15.96
CA ILE A 23 -2.88 0.46 -16.48
C ILE A 23 -4.26 1.13 -16.66
N ILE A 24 -4.81 1.05 -17.87
CA ILE A 24 -6.15 1.55 -18.19
C ILE A 24 -6.96 0.36 -18.71
N ILE A 25 -8.11 0.10 -18.09
CA ILE A 25 -9.01 -1.01 -18.45
C ILE A 25 -10.37 -0.42 -18.75
N ASN A 26 -10.84 -0.48 -20.00
CA ASN A 26 -12.15 0.06 -20.41
C ASN A 26 -12.39 1.50 -19.91
N ASP A 27 -11.45 2.40 -20.16
CA ASP A 27 -11.43 3.80 -19.68
C ASP A 27 -11.34 3.99 -18.16
N PHE A 28 -11.23 2.91 -17.38
CA PHE A 28 -10.95 2.97 -15.95
C PHE A 28 -9.46 3.18 -15.69
N TYR A 29 -9.10 4.26 -15.00
CA TYR A 29 -7.70 4.58 -14.67
C TYR A 29 -7.34 3.92 -13.35
N VAL A 30 -6.63 2.78 -13.41
CA VAL A 30 -6.20 2.03 -12.23
C VAL A 30 -5.18 2.84 -11.41
N PRO A 31 -5.26 2.88 -10.07
CA PRO A 31 -4.24 3.47 -9.21
C PRO A 31 -2.86 2.86 -9.44
N LEU A 32 -1.79 3.66 -9.37
CA LEU A 32 -0.44 3.17 -9.71
C LEU A 32 0.05 2.02 -8.84
N GLY A 33 -0.34 2.02 -7.56
CA GLY A 33 0.00 1.00 -6.57
C GLY A 33 -0.91 -0.20 -6.57
N ILE A 34 -1.76 -0.37 -7.59
CA ILE A 34 -2.61 -1.55 -7.75
C ILE A 34 -2.30 -2.20 -9.09
N VAL A 35 -2.02 -3.51 -9.05
CA VAL A 35 -1.84 -4.33 -10.24
C VAL A 35 -2.98 -5.35 -10.28
N PRO A 36 -4.00 -5.14 -11.12
CA PRO A 36 -5.10 -6.08 -11.29
C PRO A 36 -4.66 -7.29 -12.13
N THR A 37 -5.44 -8.37 -12.10
CA THR A 37 -5.26 -9.50 -13.01
C THR A 37 -5.82 -9.19 -14.40
N GLU A 38 -5.48 -10.04 -15.39
CA GLU A 38 -5.97 -9.90 -16.77
C GLU A 38 -7.49 -10.06 -16.90
N PHE A 39 -8.15 -10.67 -15.91
CA PHE A 39 -9.60 -10.88 -15.89
C PHE A 39 -10.37 -9.70 -15.30
N SER A 40 -9.68 -8.79 -14.60
CA SER A 40 -10.32 -7.66 -13.94
C SER A 40 -10.99 -6.71 -14.92
N LYS A 41 -12.24 -6.36 -14.65
CA LYS A 41 -13.05 -5.45 -15.47
C LYS A 41 -13.67 -4.36 -14.61
N PRO A 42 -12.84 -3.54 -13.92
CA PRO A 42 -13.36 -2.52 -13.03
C PRO A 42 -14.27 -1.55 -13.80
N LYS A 43 -15.34 -1.13 -13.13
CA LYS A 43 -16.34 -0.22 -13.67
C LYS A 43 -16.75 0.76 -12.58
N GLU A 44 -16.75 2.04 -12.92
CA GLU A 44 -17.19 3.08 -12.01
C GLU A 44 -18.67 2.94 -11.69
N GLY A 45 -19.04 3.27 -10.46
CA GLY A 45 -20.42 3.17 -9.99
C GLY A 45 -20.48 3.18 -8.47
N VAL A 46 -21.68 2.97 -7.92
CA VAL A 46 -21.87 2.89 -6.48
C VAL A 46 -22.78 1.72 -6.10
N SER A 47 -22.38 1.01 -5.04
CA SER A 47 -23.22 0.06 -4.33
C SER A 47 -23.68 0.71 -3.03
N ILE A 48 -24.95 0.55 -2.67
CA ILE A 48 -25.54 1.14 -1.47
C ILE A 48 -26.20 0.02 -0.66
N GLU A 49 -25.78 -0.13 0.58
CA GLU A 49 -26.31 -1.10 1.54
C GLU A 49 -26.90 -0.38 2.75
N LEU A 50 -28.07 -0.84 3.21
CA LEU A 50 -28.62 -0.46 4.51
C LEU A 50 -28.16 -1.47 5.55
N LYS A 51 -27.31 -1.03 6.49
CA LYS A 51 -26.89 -1.78 7.66
C LYS A 51 -27.85 -1.48 8.80
N THR A 52 -28.75 -2.43 9.06
CA THR A 52 -29.68 -2.38 10.20
C THR A 52 -29.05 -3.04 11.41
N SER A 53 -29.18 -2.42 12.57
CA SER A 53 -28.71 -2.96 13.86
C SER A 53 -29.86 -2.94 14.86
N GLU A 54 -29.95 -3.94 15.72
CA GLU A 54 -30.94 -3.95 16.81
C GLU A 54 -30.56 -2.95 17.93
N ASP A 55 -29.25 -2.70 18.11
CA ASP A 55 -28.69 -1.92 19.22
C ASP A 55 -28.13 -0.54 18.81
N SER A 56 -28.13 -0.21 17.52
CA SER A 56 -27.63 1.07 17.01
C SER A 56 -28.51 1.61 15.87
N ALA A 57 -28.32 2.90 15.54
CA ALA A 57 -29.08 3.53 14.47
C ALA A 57 -28.77 2.89 13.10
N ASP A 58 -29.78 2.81 12.24
CA ASP A 58 -29.61 2.36 10.86
C ASP A 58 -28.58 3.21 10.11
N MET A 59 -27.68 2.54 9.40
CA MET A 59 -26.56 3.16 8.69
C MET A 59 -26.59 2.81 7.22
N TYR A 60 -26.34 3.79 6.37
CA TYR A 60 -26.19 3.58 4.93
C TYR A 60 -24.69 3.50 4.62
N SER A 61 -24.29 2.41 3.99
CA SER A 61 -22.92 2.17 3.55
C SER A 61 -22.86 2.27 2.03
N TYR A 62 -22.09 3.23 1.52
CA TYR A 62 -21.82 3.39 0.10
C TYR A 62 -20.44 2.83 -0.20
N SER A 63 -20.33 1.95 -1.19
CA SER A 63 -19.06 1.50 -1.76
C SER A 63 -18.95 2.03 -3.18
N ILE A 64 -17.97 2.89 -3.43
CA ILE A 64 -17.83 3.62 -4.69
C ILE A 64 -16.57 3.16 -5.42
N SER A 65 -16.76 2.60 -6.61
CA SER A 65 -15.69 2.36 -7.57
C SER A 65 -15.55 3.62 -8.44
N ILE A 66 -14.35 4.19 -8.49
CA ILE A 66 -14.06 5.37 -9.31
C ILE A 66 -12.61 5.35 -9.79
N SER A 67 -12.38 5.82 -11.00
CA SER A 67 -11.04 5.93 -11.58
C SER A 67 -10.17 6.88 -10.78
N ALA A 68 -8.87 6.56 -10.68
CA ALA A 68 -7.90 7.32 -9.89
C ALA A 68 -7.80 8.80 -10.30
N ASN A 69 -8.03 9.14 -11.57
CA ASN A 69 -8.03 10.51 -12.07
C ASN A 69 -9.23 11.35 -11.58
N ARG A 70 -10.31 10.74 -11.09
CA ARG A 70 -11.52 11.41 -10.59
C ARG A 70 -11.67 11.32 -9.07
N LEU A 71 -11.01 10.35 -8.44
CA LEU A 71 -11.10 10.04 -7.00
C LEU A 71 -10.84 11.27 -6.11
N SER A 72 -9.75 12.01 -6.37
CA SER A 72 -9.38 13.21 -5.60
C SER A 72 -10.49 14.26 -5.56
N ASP A 73 -11.08 14.56 -6.71
CA ASP A 73 -12.13 15.57 -6.83
C ASP A 73 -13.43 15.13 -6.16
N LEU A 74 -13.77 13.83 -6.26
CA LEU A 74 -14.92 13.27 -5.57
C LEU A 74 -14.73 13.35 -4.05
N PHE A 75 -13.60 12.84 -3.54
CA PHE A 75 -13.29 12.87 -2.12
C PHE A 75 -13.32 14.30 -1.55
N LEU A 76 -12.67 15.25 -2.22
CA LEU A 76 -12.66 16.66 -1.80
C LEU A 76 -14.04 17.34 -1.83
N LYS A 77 -14.98 16.87 -2.66
CA LYS A 77 -16.37 17.33 -2.63
C LYS A 77 -17.15 16.69 -1.48
N LEU A 78 -16.97 15.40 -1.27
CA LEU A 78 -17.61 14.61 -0.22
C LEU A 78 -17.25 15.13 1.18
N ILE A 79 -15.97 15.40 1.45
CA ILE A 79 -15.54 15.86 2.78
C ILE A 79 -16.05 17.27 3.16
N LYS A 80 -16.69 18.01 2.23
CA LYS A 80 -17.37 19.28 2.56
C LYS A 80 -18.66 19.07 3.36
N LEU A 81 -19.13 17.83 3.49
CA LEU A 81 -20.30 17.46 4.26
C LEU A 81 -20.01 17.41 5.77
N PHE A 82 -18.74 17.31 6.16
CA PHE A 82 -18.31 17.30 7.55
C PHE A 82 -18.44 18.68 8.22
N PRO A 83 -18.52 18.71 9.56
CA PRO A 83 -18.43 19.95 10.35
C PRO A 83 -17.03 20.58 10.25
N TYR A 84 -16.81 21.72 10.91
CA TYR A 84 -15.55 22.48 10.79
C TYR A 84 -14.28 21.71 11.20
N TYR A 85 -14.43 20.73 12.08
CA TYR A 85 -13.38 19.86 12.60
C TYR A 85 -13.83 18.42 12.48
N ALA A 86 -12.89 17.50 12.25
CA ALA A 86 -13.15 16.09 12.16
C ALA A 86 -11.87 15.30 12.46
N THR A 87 -12.01 14.03 12.80
CA THR A 87 -10.90 13.12 12.98
C THR A 87 -10.33 12.74 11.62
N MET A 88 -9.04 12.98 11.42
CA MET A 88 -8.32 12.50 10.25
C MET A 88 -7.86 11.07 10.51
N VAL A 89 -8.11 10.17 9.56
CA VAL A 89 -7.78 8.75 9.68
C VAL A 89 -6.82 8.35 8.58
N ILE A 90 -5.77 7.63 8.94
CA ILE A 90 -4.80 7.05 8.02
C ILE A 90 -4.73 5.56 8.32
N GLU A 91 -5.00 4.73 7.32
CA GLU A 91 -4.68 3.31 7.39
C GLU A 91 -3.40 3.09 6.61
N ARG A 92 -2.50 2.23 7.09
CA ARG A 92 -1.30 1.85 6.34
C ARG A 92 -1.02 0.37 6.50
N LYS A 93 -0.31 -0.24 5.56
CA LYS A 93 0.24 -1.59 5.79
C LYS A 93 1.05 -1.60 7.09
N SER A 94 0.74 -2.54 7.96
CA SER A 94 1.32 -2.65 9.30
C SER A 94 2.79 -3.06 9.23
N GLU A 95 3.61 -2.47 10.11
CA GLU A 95 4.96 -2.99 10.41
C GLU A 95 4.89 -4.18 11.38
N ASP A 96 3.76 -4.34 12.07
CA ASP A 96 3.49 -5.56 12.82
C ASP A 96 2.91 -6.61 11.88
N ILE A 97 3.68 -7.67 11.70
CA ILE A 97 3.42 -8.83 10.85
C ILE A 97 2.14 -9.56 11.20
N ASN A 98 1.72 -9.41 12.45
CA ASN A 98 0.56 -10.05 13.06
C ASN A 98 -0.74 -9.34 12.74
N ARG A 99 -0.63 -8.12 12.22
CA ARG A 99 -1.73 -7.28 11.83
C ARG A 99 -1.56 -6.91 10.36
N GLU A 100 -2.67 -6.79 9.66
CA GLU A 100 -2.59 -6.44 8.25
C GLU A 100 -2.31 -4.94 8.04
N PHE A 101 -2.97 -4.10 8.85
CA PHE A 101 -2.93 -2.64 8.73
C PHE A 101 -2.82 -1.95 10.09
N ASP A 102 -2.11 -0.84 10.15
CA ASP A 102 -2.19 0.10 11.27
C ASP A 102 -3.24 1.17 10.96
N VAL A 103 -4.17 1.39 11.89
CA VAL A 103 -5.09 2.53 11.85
C VAL A 103 -4.60 3.63 12.77
N LEU A 104 -4.37 4.81 12.20
CA LEU A 104 -3.97 6.01 12.91
C LEU A 104 -5.10 7.04 12.86
N MET A 105 -5.48 7.57 14.03
CA MET A 105 -6.48 8.63 14.16
C MET A 105 -5.86 9.87 14.82
N SER A 106 -6.17 11.06 14.30
CA SER A 106 -5.69 12.31 14.88
C SER A 106 -6.36 12.60 16.23
N ASP A 107 -5.59 13.00 17.23
CA ASP A 107 -6.10 13.53 18.49
C ASP A 107 -5.31 14.81 18.86
N PRO A 108 -5.93 16.00 18.86
CA PRO A 108 -7.37 16.27 18.71
C PRO A 108 -7.86 16.30 17.26
N ASP A 109 -9.17 16.51 17.07
CA ASP A 109 -9.79 16.77 15.77
C ASP A 109 -9.10 17.89 14.98
N ILE A 110 -9.02 17.70 13.67
CA ILE A 110 -8.34 18.60 12.75
C ILE A 110 -9.35 19.42 11.95
N SER A 111 -9.07 20.71 11.77
CA SER A 111 -9.93 21.56 10.93
C SER A 111 -10.03 21.02 9.50
N LEU A 112 -11.21 21.10 8.88
CA LEU A 112 -11.39 20.68 7.48
C LEU A 112 -10.47 21.42 6.50
N SER A 113 -10.10 22.66 6.78
CA SER A 113 -9.11 23.38 5.97
C SER A 113 -7.75 22.69 5.99
N GLU A 114 -7.31 22.21 7.15
CA GLU A 114 -6.04 21.51 7.31
C GLU A 114 -6.10 20.10 6.72
N ILE A 115 -7.18 19.36 6.93
CA ILE A 115 -7.40 18.05 6.28
C ILE A 115 -7.32 18.21 4.76
N ARG A 116 -8.00 19.20 4.18
CA ARG A 116 -7.95 19.49 2.74
C ARG A 116 -6.55 19.87 2.28
N ARG A 117 -5.78 20.58 3.10
CA ARG A 117 -4.39 20.97 2.81
C ARG A 117 -3.49 19.73 2.79
N VAL A 118 -3.61 18.84 3.77
CA VAL A 118 -2.87 17.57 3.85
C VAL A 118 -3.21 16.67 2.67
N PHE A 119 -4.51 16.49 2.38
CA PHE A 119 -4.98 15.69 1.26
C PHE A 119 -4.37 16.17 -0.06
N LYS A 120 -4.46 17.47 -0.35
CA LYS A 120 -3.89 18.06 -1.57
C LYS A 120 -2.37 17.98 -1.62
N LYS A 121 -1.68 18.18 -0.49
CA LYS A 121 -0.21 18.16 -0.42
C LYS A 121 0.35 16.78 -0.76
N TYR A 122 -0.33 15.72 -0.33
CA TYR A 122 0.10 14.33 -0.52
C TYR A 122 -0.89 13.55 -1.39
N ASN A 123 -1.53 14.22 -2.34
CA ASN A 123 -2.62 13.64 -3.15
C ASN A 123 -2.24 12.30 -3.78
N GLU A 124 -1.03 12.16 -4.32
CA GLU A 124 -0.60 10.91 -4.93
C GLU A 124 -0.47 9.78 -3.91
N LEU A 125 -0.11 10.08 -2.65
CA LEU A 125 -0.06 9.06 -1.61
C LEU A 125 -1.45 8.45 -1.39
N TRP A 126 -2.47 9.30 -1.24
CA TRP A 126 -3.83 8.85 -0.94
C TRP A 126 -4.50 8.17 -2.13
N VAL A 127 -4.31 8.72 -3.33
CA VAL A 127 -4.99 8.27 -4.56
C VAL A 127 -4.29 7.09 -5.22
N GLU A 128 -2.96 7.01 -5.16
CA GLU A 128 -2.19 6.09 -6.01
C GLU A 128 -1.51 4.97 -5.23
N CYS A 129 -1.12 5.17 -3.96
CA CYS A 129 -0.30 4.21 -3.21
C CYS A 129 -1.14 3.04 -2.68
N GLY A 130 -0.86 1.81 -3.08
CA GLY A 130 -1.65 0.64 -2.66
C GLY A 130 -1.50 0.26 -1.19
N PHE A 131 -0.59 0.90 -0.43
CA PHE A 131 -0.30 0.55 0.98
C PHE A 131 -0.89 1.51 2.00
N VAL A 132 -1.67 2.51 1.58
CA VAL A 132 -2.15 3.58 2.47
C VAL A 132 -3.59 3.94 2.16
N GLY A 133 -4.48 3.89 3.14
CA GLY A 133 -5.81 4.46 3.13
C GLY A 133 -5.86 5.85 3.78
N PHE A 134 -6.90 6.62 3.47
CA PHE A 134 -7.10 7.96 4.06
C PHE A 134 -8.59 8.27 4.20
N GLY A 135 -9.00 8.77 5.36
CA GLY A 135 -10.37 9.17 5.57
C GLY A 135 -10.56 10.24 6.62
N VAL A 136 -11.83 10.54 6.83
CA VAL A 136 -12.31 11.55 7.77
C VAL A 136 -13.52 10.96 8.50
N ILE A 137 -13.53 11.11 9.83
CA ILE A 137 -14.61 10.63 10.70
C ILE A 137 -15.14 11.80 11.52
N ASP A 138 -16.46 11.86 11.67
CA ASP A 138 -17.19 12.68 12.62
C ASP A 138 -17.90 11.71 13.56
N GLU A 139 -17.23 11.40 14.67
CA GLU A 139 -17.68 10.42 15.66
C GLU A 139 -19.00 10.85 16.31
N TYR A 140 -19.30 12.15 16.37
CA TYR A 140 -20.52 12.65 16.98
C TYR A 140 -21.77 12.42 16.10
N ASN A 141 -21.60 12.41 14.78
CA ASN A 141 -22.71 12.22 13.83
C ASN A 141 -22.66 10.87 13.13
N ASP A 142 -21.81 9.94 13.59
CA ASP A 142 -21.58 8.63 12.98
C ASP A 142 -21.38 8.74 11.45
N PHE A 143 -20.53 9.69 11.03
CA PHE A 143 -20.31 9.97 9.61
C PHE A 143 -18.85 9.76 9.24
N GLU A 144 -18.60 8.93 8.24
CA GLU A 144 -17.27 8.55 7.80
C GLU A 144 -17.19 8.58 6.28
N ILE A 145 -16.05 9.05 5.77
CA ILE A 145 -15.66 8.92 4.37
C ILE A 145 -14.21 8.44 4.32
N PHE A 146 -13.97 7.29 3.73
CA PHE A 146 -12.68 6.62 3.71
C PHE A 146 -12.29 6.17 2.30
N ILE A 147 -11.04 6.38 1.91
CA ILE A 147 -10.42 5.77 0.73
C ILE A 147 -9.63 4.56 1.23
N ASN A 148 -10.05 3.35 0.88
CA ASN A 148 -9.35 2.12 1.29
C ASN A 148 -8.07 1.87 0.48
N LEU A 149 -7.37 0.77 0.76
CA LEU A 149 -6.14 0.40 0.03
C LEU A 149 -6.40 0.04 -1.43
N ASP A 150 -7.61 -0.43 -1.76
CA ASP A 150 -8.09 -0.70 -3.13
C ASP A 150 -8.45 0.58 -3.90
N LYS A 151 -8.40 1.73 -3.22
CA LYS A 151 -8.78 3.06 -3.74
C LYS A 151 -10.24 3.19 -4.10
N GLU A 152 -11.06 2.46 -3.39
CA GLU A 152 -12.51 2.59 -3.37
C GLU A 152 -12.88 3.58 -2.27
N ILE A 153 -13.95 4.36 -2.50
CA ILE A 153 -14.45 5.28 -1.47
C ILE A 153 -15.59 4.60 -0.73
N ILE A 154 -15.43 4.45 0.57
CA ILE A 154 -16.46 3.99 1.49
C ILE A 154 -17.07 5.20 2.20
N ILE A 155 -18.39 5.27 2.25
CA ILE A 155 -19.11 6.27 3.04
C ILE A 155 -20.06 5.56 3.98
N ASN A 156 -19.88 5.74 5.28
CA ASN A 156 -20.86 5.32 6.28
C ASN A 156 -21.57 6.56 6.81
N THR A 157 -22.90 6.54 6.77
CA THR A 157 -23.69 7.72 7.16
C THR A 157 -25.07 7.35 7.70
N PRO A 158 -25.60 8.13 8.65
CA PRO A 158 -27.02 8.11 8.95
C PRO A 158 -27.82 8.71 7.79
N PHE A 159 -29.15 8.52 7.83
CA PHE A 159 -30.09 8.98 6.81
C PHE A 159 -29.95 10.47 6.42
N LYS A 160 -29.53 11.32 7.36
CA LYS A 160 -29.46 12.79 7.22
C LYS A 160 -28.64 13.28 6.02
N ASN A 161 -27.56 12.58 5.63
CA ASN A 161 -26.68 13.04 4.56
C ASN A 161 -26.97 12.42 3.18
N ILE A 162 -27.83 11.41 3.08
CA ILE A 162 -28.12 10.66 1.85
C ILE A 162 -28.41 11.58 0.66
N LYS A 163 -29.34 12.53 0.83
CA LYS A 163 -29.74 13.43 -0.27
C LYS A 163 -28.57 14.27 -0.80
N LYS A 164 -27.66 14.68 0.09
CA LYS A 164 -26.47 15.47 -0.28
C LYS A 164 -25.42 14.59 -0.94
N ILE A 165 -25.20 13.38 -0.42
CA ILE A 165 -24.27 12.39 -0.99
C ILE A 165 -24.72 12.01 -2.40
N ASN A 166 -25.99 11.60 -2.57
CA ASN A 166 -26.54 11.23 -3.87
C ASN A 166 -26.40 12.36 -4.89
N ARG A 167 -26.66 13.61 -4.51
CA ARG A 167 -26.44 14.75 -5.41
C ARG A 167 -24.97 14.91 -5.83
N ILE A 168 -24.02 14.62 -4.94
CA ILE A 168 -22.59 14.64 -5.29
C ILE A 168 -22.28 13.49 -6.24
N LEU A 169 -22.70 12.26 -5.93
CA LEU A 169 -22.46 11.07 -6.76
C LEU A 169 -23.09 11.19 -8.16
N ASP A 170 -24.29 11.75 -8.24
CA ASP A 170 -24.99 12.07 -9.50
C ASP A 170 -24.17 13.04 -10.36
N SER A 171 -23.53 14.05 -9.76
CA SER A 171 -22.64 14.97 -10.50
C SER A 171 -21.37 14.30 -11.06
N PHE A 172 -21.11 13.05 -10.68
CA PHE A 172 -20.06 12.18 -11.22
C PHE A 172 -20.63 11.04 -12.08
N ASN A 173 -21.94 11.01 -12.36
CA ASN A 173 -22.62 9.94 -13.10
C ASN A 173 -22.41 8.55 -12.48
N LEU A 174 -22.45 8.44 -11.15
CA LEU A 174 -22.19 7.17 -10.45
C LEU A 174 -23.45 6.42 -10.00
N LEU A 175 -24.58 7.11 -9.82
CA LEU A 175 -25.78 6.51 -9.21
C LEU A 175 -26.48 5.45 -10.06
N ASP A 176 -26.44 5.60 -11.38
CA ASP A 176 -27.15 4.70 -12.31
C ASP A 176 -26.28 3.52 -12.77
N GLU A 177 -25.06 3.41 -12.26
CA GLU A 177 -24.07 2.43 -12.70
C GLU A 177 -23.83 1.37 -11.63
N THR A 178 -24.01 0.10 -11.98
CA THR A 178 -23.57 -1.02 -11.14
C THR A 178 -22.03 -1.08 -11.18
N PRO A 179 -21.34 -0.88 -10.04
CA PRO A 179 -19.89 -0.91 -10.01
C PRO A 179 -19.36 -2.33 -10.22
N VAL A 180 -18.15 -2.40 -10.77
CA VAL A 180 -17.29 -3.57 -10.65
C VAL A 180 -16.03 -3.09 -9.94
N PHE A 181 -15.76 -3.66 -8.78
CA PHE A 181 -14.67 -3.27 -7.90
C PHE A 181 -13.38 -3.96 -8.29
N ILE A 182 -12.23 -3.31 -8.09
CA ILE A 182 -10.94 -3.98 -8.30
C ILE A 182 -10.76 -5.07 -7.23
N SER A 183 -11.26 -4.80 -6.02
CA SER A 183 -11.25 -5.74 -4.90
C SER A 183 -12.07 -7.02 -5.11
N SER A 184 -12.91 -7.07 -6.17
CA SER A 184 -13.67 -8.28 -6.52
C SER A 184 -12.83 -9.41 -7.12
N ASP A 185 -11.63 -9.09 -7.63
CA ASP A 185 -10.70 -10.04 -8.22
C ASP A 185 -9.36 -10.05 -7.46
N ILE A 186 -8.54 -11.08 -7.70
CA ILE A 186 -7.16 -11.10 -7.20
C ILE A 186 -6.39 -9.92 -7.81
N HIS A 187 -5.61 -9.24 -6.99
CA HIS A 187 -4.76 -8.12 -7.38
C HIS A 187 -3.61 -7.95 -6.38
N TRP A 188 -2.64 -7.10 -6.71
CA TRP A 188 -1.48 -6.82 -5.86
C TRP A 188 -1.38 -5.34 -5.52
N HIS A 189 -0.91 -5.07 -4.29
CA HIS A 189 -0.63 -3.72 -3.82
C HIS A 189 0.87 -3.44 -3.84
N TYR A 190 1.23 -2.21 -4.19
CA TYR A 190 2.58 -1.70 -4.14
C TYR A 190 2.60 -0.28 -3.58
N SER A 191 3.66 0.04 -2.84
CA SER A 191 3.95 1.40 -2.44
C SER A 191 4.44 2.25 -3.64
N LEU A 192 4.30 3.57 -3.55
CA LEU A 192 4.88 4.47 -4.56
C LEU A 192 6.41 4.38 -4.61
N SER A 193 7.09 4.17 -3.47
CA SER A 193 8.54 3.98 -3.45
C SER A 193 8.94 2.71 -4.21
N SER A 194 8.19 1.60 -4.07
CA SER A 194 8.40 0.35 -4.81
C SER A 194 8.22 0.51 -6.33
N ILE A 195 7.28 1.36 -6.77
CA ILE A 195 7.10 1.66 -8.21
C ILE A 195 8.24 2.52 -8.73
N VAL A 196 8.70 3.48 -7.92
CA VAL A 196 9.76 4.42 -8.31
C VAL A 196 11.14 3.77 -8.31
N SER A 197 11.40 2.83 -7.39
CA SER A 197 12.63 2.03 -7.37
C SER A 197 12.81 1.19 -8.63
N TYR A 198 11.69 0.77 -9.22
CA TYR A 198 11.63 0.07 -10.49
C TYR A 198 11.97 0.99 -11.67
N GLU A 199 11.45 2.23 -11.68
CA GLU A 199 11.57 3.17 -12.80
C GLU A 199 12.79 4.09 -12.77
N SER A 200 13.35 4.30 -11.59
CA SER A 200 14.45 5.24 -11.35
C SER A 200 15.49 4.59 -10.46
N TYR A 201 16.65 4.28 -11.05
CA TYR A 201 17.76 3.52 -10.47
C TYR A 201 18.52 4.27 -9.35
N SER A 202 17.85 5.03 -8.47
CA SER A 202 18.49 5.81 -7.41
C SER A 202 17.67 5.80 -6.12
N GLU A 203 18.29 5.32 -5.04
CA GLU A 203 17.75 5.32 -3.66
C GLU A 203 17.21 6.68 -3.25
N THR A 204 17.86 7.76 -3.68
CA THR A 204 17.43 9.13 -3.36
C THR A 204 16.02 9.44 -3.87
N TYR A 205 15.53 8.73 -4.89
CA TYR A 205 14.17 8.89 -5.38
C TYR A 205 13.16 8.04 -4.62
N GLU A 206 13.56 6.89 -4.11
CA GLU A 206 12.71 6.01 -3.30
C GLU A 206 12.32 6.71 -1.98
N TYR A 207 13.30 7.29 -1.28
CA TYR A 207 13.07 8.08 -0.05
C TYR A 207 12.13 9.29 -0.24
N ILE A 208 11.91 9.78 -1.46
CA ILE A 208 10.99 10.91 -1.71
C ILE A 208 9.52 10.45 -1.65
N PHE A 209 9.28 9.17 -1.87
CA PHE A 209 7.96 8.53 -1.90
C PHE A 209 7.74 7.57 -0.72
N ASP A 210 8.67 7.50 0.21
CA ASP A 210 8.51 6.71 1.41
C ASP A 210 7.30 7.21 2.21
N TYR A 211 6.30 6.35 2.31
CA TYR A 211 5.05 6.66 2.99
C TYR A 211 5.23 6.63 4.50
N TYR A 212 6.17 5.86 5.05
CA TYR A 212 6.45 5.83 6.49
C TYR A 212 6.96 7.18 6.95
N ASP A 213 7.94 7.75 6.27
CA ASP A 213 8.43 9.10 6.55
C ASP A 213 7.31 10.15 6.48
N ILE A 214 6.45 10.08 5.46
CA ILE A 214 5.34 11.03 5.32
C ILE A 214 4.35 10.89 6.48
N ILE A 215 3.94 9.66 6.81
CA ILE A 215 2.99 9.38 7.88
C ILE A 215 3.58 9.72 9.26
N ASN A 216 4.86 9.42 9.51
CA ASN A 216 5.54 9.77 10.76
C ASN A 216 5.60 11.29 10.96
N ASN A 217 5.85 12.05 9.90
CA ASN A 217 5.78 13.51 9.95
C ASN A 217 4.35 14.01 10.23
N LEU A 218 3.33 13.38 9.65
CA LEU A 218 1.93 13.71 9.94
C LEU A 218 1.57 13.37 11.40
N LYS A 219 2.01 12.21 11.90
CA LYS A 219 1.86 11.77 13.28
C LYS A 219 2.39 12.81 14.25
N HIS A 220 3.62 13.27 14.05
CA HIS A 220 4.22 14.32 14.87
C HIS A 220 3.47 15.67 14.73
N SER A 221 2.97 16.00 13.54
CA SER A 221 2.34 17.31 13.28
C SER A 221 0.92 17.42 13.83
N PHE A 222 0.19 16.30 13.91
CA PHE A 222 -1.24 16.27 14.19
C PHE A 222 -1.63 15.32 15.34
N GLY A 223 -0.66 14.80 16.09
CA GLY A 223 -0.94 14.01 17.30
C GLY A 223 -1.60 12.66 17.02
N PHE A 224 -1.27 11.99 15.92
CA PHE A 224 -1.93 10.72 15.61
C PHE A 224 -1.62 9.63 16.65
N ALA A 225 -2.67 8.97 17.13
CA ALA A 225 -2.62 7.77 17.94
C ALA A 225 -2.92 6.54 17.07
N ILE A 226 -2.31 5.40 17.42
CA ILE A 226 -2.61 4.11 16.80
C ILE A 226 -3.77 3.48 17.59
N ILE A 227 -4.85 3.08 16.92
CA ILE A 227 -6.08 2.56 17.55
C ILE A 227 -6.39 1.14 17.05
N ASN A 228 -5.38 0.27 17.05
CA ASN A 228 -5.61 -1.12 16.71
C ASN A 228 -6.14 -1.86 17.95
N ASP A 229 -7.23 -2.60 17.80
CA ASP A 229 -7.73 -3.48 18.86
C ASP A 229 -6.73 -4.62 19.09
N ASP A 230 -5.87 -4.44 20.10
CA ASP A 230 -4.86 -5.42 20.52
C ASP A 230 -5.52 -6.58 21.30
N GLU A 231 -6.38 -7.37 20.63
CA GLU A 231 -6.81 -8.66 21.18
C GLU A 231 -5.84 -9.77 20.74
N LYS A 232 -4.89 -10.08 21.63
CA LYS A 232 -4.11 -11.34 21.70
C LYS A 232 -3.71 -11.94 20.36
N ILE A 233 -2.77 -11.31 19.65
CA ILE A 233 -2.15 -12.01 18.53
C ILE A 233 -1.05 -12.91 19.08
N ASP A 234 -1.28 -14.23 19.01
CA ASP A 234 -0.24 -15.21 19.30
C ASP A 234 0.92 -14.96 18.34
N LYS A 235 2.08 -14.59 18.90
CA LYS A 235 3.32 -14.37 18.17
C LYS A 235 3.86 -15.71 17.70
N GLU A 236 3.30 -16.25 16.63
CA GLU A 236 3.87 -17.42 15.96
C GLU A 236 5.05 -17.00 15.09
N PRO A 237 6.14 -17.80 15.05
CA PRO A 237 7.25 -17.56 14.14
C PRO A 237 6.75 -17.58 12.70
N LYS A 238 7.11 -16.55 11.92
CA LYS A 238 6.69 -16.43 10.52
C LYS A 238 7.80 -16.73 9.56
N TRP A 239 7.36 -17.21 8.40
CA TRP A 239 8.19 -17.59 7.26
C TRP A 239 8.13 -16.48 6.24
N TRP A 240 9.25 -15.81 6.03
CA TRP A 240 9.37 -14.64 5.17
C TRP A 240 9.92 -15.02 3.82
N ASN A 241 9.44 -14.36 2.78
CA ASN A 241 10.19 -14.14 1.55
C ASN A 241 10.62 -12.68 1.58
N VAL A 242 11.92 -12.43 1.44
CA VAL A 242 12.50 -11.09 1.56
C VAL A 242 13.38 -10.87 0.34
N THR A 243 12.93 -9.99 -0.55
CA THR A 243 13.71 -9.58 -1.71
C THR A 243 14.58 -8.39 -1.32
N VAL A 244 15.89 -8.57 -1.36
CA VAL A 244 16.88 -7.53 -1.08
C VAL A 244 17.53 -7.12 -2.38
N ARG A 245 17.63 -5.80 -2.58
CA ARG A 245 18.40 -5.23 -3.67
C ARG A 245 19.72 -4.69 -3.12
N CYS A 246 20.81 -5.24 -3.64
CA CYS A 246 22.16 -4.83 -3.27
C CYS A 246 22.73 -3.92 -4.36
N LEU A 247 23.26 -2.78 -3.95
CA LEU A 247 23.92 -1.84 -4.83
C LEU A 247 25.43 -2.06 -4.73
N GLY A 248 26.06 -2.54 -5.80
CA GLY A 248 27.51 -2.70 -5.82
C GLY A 248 28.22 -1.36 -5.55
N LYS A 249 29.40 -1.43 -4.91
CA LYS A 249 30.31 -0.30 -4.57
C LYS A 249 30.53 0.73 -5.70
N CYS A 250 30.22 0.40 -6.96
CA CYS A 250 30.38 1.27 -8.12
C CYS A 250 29.10 1.64 -8.91
N LYS A 251 27.87 1.44 -8.39
CA LYS A 251 26.59 1.75 -9.10
C LYS A 251 26.39 1.09 -10.48
N THR A 252 27.31 0.25 -10.93
CA THR A 252 27.32 -0.37 -12.27
C THR A 252 26.80 -1.80 -12.28
N VAL A 253 26.63 -2.41 -11.11
CA VAL A 253 26.07 -3.75 -10.94
C VAL A 253 25.14 -3.70 -9.73
N SER A 254 23.84 -3.89 -9.96
CA SER A 254 22.87 -4.19 -8.92
C SER A 254 22.53 -5.67 -9.03
N PHE A 255 22.46 -6.36 -7.90
CA PHE A 255 21.90 -7.69 -7.86
C PHE A 255 20.70 -7.72 -6.91
N VAL A 256 19.76 -8.58 -7.25
CA VAL A 256 18.58 -8.85 -6.43
C VAL A 256 18.73 -10.26 -5.92
N SER A 257 18.62 -10.45 -4.61
CA SER A 257 18.56 -11.77 -3.99
C SER A 257 17.27 -11.87 -3.18
N THR A 258 16.69 -13.06 -3.16
CA THR A 258 15.50 -13.36 -2.36
C THR A 258 15.88 -14.32 -1.25
N TYR A 259 15.72 -13.88 -0.01
CA TYR A 259 15.97 -14.64 1.20
C TYR A 259 14.68 -15.19 1.75
N TYR A 260 14.70 -16.44 2.17
CA TYR A 260 13.63 -17.04 2.97
C TYR A 260 14.07 -17.05 4.42
N ILE A 261 13.37 -16.28 5.27
CA ILE A 261 13.80 -15.99 6.64
C ILE A 261 12.75 -16.50 7.61
N VAL A 262 13.16 -17.01 8.77
CA VAL A 262 12.26 -17.25 9.90
C VAL A 262 12.51 -16.18 10.95
N ALA A 263 11.51 -15.35 11.23
CA ALA A 263 11.57 -14.28 12.22
C ALA A 263 10.17 -13.98 12.81
N ASN A 264 10.12 -13.48 14.04
CA ASN A 264 8.86 -13.19 14.74
C ASN A 264 8.39 -11.74 14.56
N THR A 265 9.25 -10.85 14.04
CA THR A 265 8.92 -9.45 13.73
C THR A 265 9.65 -8.98 12.46
N ILE A 266 9.23 -7.85 11.90
CA ILE A 266 9.95 -7.18 10.81
C ILE A 266 11.33 -6.75 11.28
N GLU A 267 11.43 -6.12 12.45
CA GLU A 267 12.71 -5.68 13.02
C GLU A 267 13.72 -6.84 13.16
N GLU A 268 13.26 -8.02 13.59
CA GLU A 268 14.08 -9.23 13.62
C GLU A 268 14.49 -9.70 12.22
N MET A 269 13.56 -9.67 11.25
CA MET A 269 13.83 -10.00 9.85
C MET A 269 14.86 -9.05 9.23
N GLU A 270 14.72 -7.74 9.45
CA GLU A 270 15.62 -6.69 8.99
C GLU A 270 17.00 -6.86 9.62
N THR A 271 17.06 -7.15 10.93
CA THR A 271 18.32 -7.45 11.63
C THR A 271 19.06 -8.63 11.00
N VAL A 272 18.33 -9.70 10.66
CA VAL A 272 18.89 -10.89 10.00
C VAL A 272 19.43 -10.55 8.60
N ILE A 273 18.74 -9.70 7.84
CA ILE A 273 19.24 -9.19 6.56
C ILE A 273 20.49 -8.33 6.76
N ASP A 274 20.48 -7.42 7.73
CA ASP A 274 21.60 -6.53 8.00
C ASP A 274 22.88 -7.30 8.35
N GLU A 275 22.75 -8.34 9.18
CA GLU A 275 23.86 -9.25 9.48
C GLU A 275 24.37 -9.97 8.23
N LYS A 276 23.45 -10.42 7.35
CA LYS A 276 23.83 -11.08 6.10
C LYS A 276 24.54 -10.14 5.13
N MET A 277 24.09 -8.91 5.01
CA MET A 277 24.71 -7.91 4.12
C MET A 277 26.10 -7.52 4.61
N LYS A 278 26.29 -7.42 5.94
CA LYS A 278 27.62 -7.26 6.56
C LYS A 278 28.55 -8.43 6.28
N GLU A 279 28.05 -9.67 6.36
CA GLU A 279 28.82 -10.88 6.00
C GLU A 279 29.34 -10.83 4.55
N LEU A 280 28.52 -10.30 3.64
CA LEU A 280 28.82 -10.20 2.21
C LEU A 280 29.64 -8.95 1.81
N ASP A 281 30.09 -8.12 2.76
CA ASP A 281 30.76 -6.82 2.52
C ASP A 281 29.93 -5.87 1.62
N ILE A 282 28.60 -5.88 1.80
CA ILE A 282 27.66 -5.01 1.09
C ILE A 282 27.33 -3.82 1.97
N GLU A 283 27.89 -2.66 1.62
CA GLU A 283 27.65 -1.40 2.35
C GLU A 283 26.31 -0.74 2.00
N TYR A 284 25.77 -0.98 0.80
CA TYR A 284 24.58 -0.31 0.29
C TYR A 284 23.57 -1.35 -0.23
N TYR A 285 22.49 -1.52 0.50
CA TYR A 285 21.35 -2.35 0.12
C TYR A 285 20.08 -1.75 0.71
N TYR A 286 18.96 -2.23 0.21
CA TYR A 286 17.67 -2.03 0.85
C TYR A 286 16.80 -3.26 0.63
N ILE A 287 15.91 -3.52 1.58
CA ILE A 287 14.86 -4.53 1.41
C ILE A 287 13.84 -3.95 0.44
N TYR A 288 13.74 -4.57 -0.73
CA TYR A 288 12.91 -4.11 -1.84
C TYR A 288 11.45 -4.53 -1.66
N ASP A 289 11.24 -5.75 -1.20
CA ASP A 289 9.92 -6.36 -0.98
C ASP A 289 10.05 -7.45 0.08
N TYR A 290 8.99 -7.68 0.86
CA TYR A 290 8.89 -8.84 1.72
C TYR A 290 7.44 -9.22 1.96
N TYR A 291 7.19 -10.52 2.13
CA TYR A 291 5.86 -11.04 2.43
C TYR A 291 5.94 -12.35 3.22
N ASN A 292 4.88 -12.63 3.98
CA ASN A 292 4.73 -13.92 4.65
C ASN A 292 4.41 -15.02 3.63
N VAL A 293 5.09 -16.15 3.77
CA VAL A 293 4.95 -17.33 2.92
C VAL A 293 4.31 -18.43 3.74
N ASP A 294 3.32 -19.10 3.18
CA ASP A 294 2.92 -20.39 3.72
C ASP A 294 4.08 -21.38 3.51
N PRO A 295 4.68 -21.93 4.59
CA PRO A 295 5.80 -22.86 4.46
C PRO A 295 5.45 -24.14 3.70
N ASN A 296 4.17 -24.44 3.49
CA ASN A 296 3.70 -25.56 2.67
C ASN A 296 3.70 -25.27 1.17
N ASN A 297 3.65 -23.99 0.76
CA ASN A 297 3.72 -23.55 -0.64
C ASN A 297 5.16 -23.25 -1.11
N TYR A 298 6.14 -23.78 -0.39
CA TYR A 298 7.56 -23.56 -0.67
C TYR A 298 8.16 -24.69 -1.52
N HIS A 299 8.74 -24.34 -2.68
CA HIS A 299 9.44 -25.29 -3.56
C HIS A 299 10.97 -25.24 -3.38
N HIS A 300 11.50 -26.13 -2.53
CA HIS A 300 12.93 -26.25 -2.20
C HIS A 300 13.88 -26.45 -3.40
N LYS A 301 13.36 -26.87 -4.57
CA LYS A 301 14.15 -27.06 -5.79
C LYS A 301 14.49 -25.75 -6.52
N SER A 302 13.87 -24.63 -6.13
CA SER A 302 13.99 -23.33 -6.81
C SER A 302 14.94 -22.35 -6.11
N VAL A 303 15.68 -22.82 -5.11
CA VAL A 303 16.39 -22.01 -4.11
C VAL A 303 17.55 -22.80 -3.51
N ASN A 304 18.62 -22.11 -3.12
CA ASN A 304 19.76 -22.67 -2.41
C ASN A 304 19.46 -22.72 -0.91
N LEU A 305 19.24 -23.92 -0.38
CA LEU A 305 19.03 -24.14 1.05
C LEU A 305 20.32 -23.86 1.83
N SER A 306 20.22 -23.17 2.97
CA SER A 306 21.34 -22.97 3.89
C SER A 306 21.76 -24.28 4.60
N ASN A 307 20.81 -25.23 4.74
CA ASN A 307 21.09 -26.59 5.20
C ASN A 307 20.30 -27.63 4.37
N LYS A 308 21.03 -28.51 3.68
CA LYS A 308 20.45 -29.55 2.78
C LYS A 308 19.67 -30.65 3.53
N ASP A 309 19.88 -30.80 4.83
CA ASP A 309 19.19 -31.81 5.66
C ASP A 309 17.82 -31.32 6.16
N ASN A 310 17.52 -30.03 6.01
CA ASN A 310 16.25 -29.43 6.39
C ASN A 310 15.43 -29.10 5.14
N LEU A 311 14.67 -30.06 4.62
CA LEU A 311 13.85 -29.90 3.41
C LEU A 311 12.50 -29.19 3.67
N PHE A 312 12.08 -29.08 4.93
CA PHE A 312 10.76 -28.57 5.31
C PHE A 312 10.87 -27.20 6.00
N PHE A 313 10.40 -26.14 5.33
CA PHE A 313 10.50 -24.78 5.83
C PHE A 313 9.77 -24.60 7.17
N LYS A 314 8.66 -25.34 7.38
CA LYS A 314 7.89 -25.34 8.64
C LYS A 314 8.70 -25.70 9.89
N LYS A 315 9.84 -26.38 9.75
CA LYS A 315 10.74 -26.75 10.86
C LYS A 315 12.04 -25.95 10.88
N ALA A 316 12.13 -24.92 10.04
CA ALA A 316 13.31 -24.08 9.95
C ALA A 316 13.53 -23.32 11.28
N PRO A 317 14.76 -23.28 11.79
CA PRO A 317 15.09 -22.42 12.92
C PRO A 317 15.05 -20.94 12.50
N PHE A 318 15.01 -20.04 13.48
CA PHE A 318 15.15 -18.60 13.28
C PHE A 318 16.39 -18.27 12.42
N GLY A 319 16.26 -17.32 11.50
CA GLY A 319 17.33 -16.86 10.60
C GLY A 319 17.10 -17.18 9.12
N ILE A 320 18.14 -16.97 8.27
CA ILE A 320 18.07 -17.23 6.83
C ILE A 320 18.13 -18.73 6.55
N TRP A 321 17.06 -19.25 5.98
CA TRP A 321 16.90 -20.66 5.70
C TRP A 321 17.16 -21.03 4.23
N ALA A 322 16.89 -20.12 3.30
CA ALA A 322 17.23 -20.32 1.90
C ALA A 322 17.46 -18.99 1.17
N GLU A 323 18.17 -19.06 0.05
CA GLU A 323 18.49 -17.93 -0.81
C GLU A 323 18.25 -18.33 -2.27
N SER A 324 17.60 -17.47 -3.06
CA SER A 324 17.56 -17.66 -4.52
C SER A 324 18.93 -17.43 -5.14
N ASP A 325 19.21 -17.97 -6.34
CA ASP A 325 20.41 -17.61 -7.09
C ASP A 325 20.57 -16.08 -7.22
N ILE A 326 21.81 -15.60 -7.08
CA ILE A 326 22.14 -14.17 -7.18
C ILE A 326 22.00 -13.73 -8.64
N PHE A 327 20.98 -12.93 -8.95
CA PHE A 327 20.80 -12.38 -10.29
C PHE A 327 21.67 -11.13 -10.48
N ILE A 328 22.80 -11.31 -11.17
CA ILE A 328 23.68 -10.21 -11.58
C ILE A 328 23.15 -9.62 -12.89
N SER A 329 22.41 -8.52 -12.83
CA SER A 329 21.93 -7.84 -14.04
C SER A 329 22.87 -6.71 -14.47
N LYS A 330 23.37 -6.79 -15.71
CA LYS A 330 23.92 -5.62 -16.42
C LYS A 330 22.75 -4.75 -16.95
N VAL A 331 22.08 -4.08 -16.03
CA VAL A 331 21.33 -2.81 -16.14
C VAL A 331 20.23 -2.64 -17.22
N ARG A 332 20.05 -3.50 -18.24
CA ARG A 332 19.21 -3.10 -19.39
C ARG A 332 17.74 -3.54 -19.44
N ASP A 333 17.30 -4.62 -18.82
CA ASP A 333 15.86 -4.93 -18.80
C ASP A 333 15.52 -6.01 -17.77
N ILE A 334 15.04 -5.59 -16.59
CA ILE A 334 14.38 -6.48 -15.61
C ILE A 334 12.87 -6.59 -15.88
N SER A 335 12.35 -5.80 -16.83
CA SER A 335 10.97 -5.86 -17.33
C SER A 335 10.55 -7.25 -17.80
N LEU A 336 11.49 -8.02 -18.36
CA LEU A 336 11.28 -9.40 -18.79
C LEU A 336 11.15 -10.41 -17.63
N PHE A 337 11.63 -10.09 -16.42
CA PHE A 337 11.65 -11.05 -15.30
C PHE A 337 10.27 -11.20 -14.64
N TYR A 338 9.56 -10.09 -14.40
CA TYR A 338 8.25 -10.12 -13.76
C TYR A 338 7.11 -10.46 -14.73
N ILE A 339 7.22 -10.04 -16.01
CA ILE A 339 6.25 -10.48 -17.04
C ILE A 339 6.32 -12.00 -17.19
N ASN A 340 7.50 -12.62 -17.20
CA ASN A 340 7.59 -14.08 -17.30
C ASN A 340 7.18 -14.84 -16.02
N ARG A 341 7.41 -14.32 -14.80
CA ARG A 341 6.99 -15.06 -13.59
C ARG A 341 5.47 -15.07 -13.36
N SER A 342 4.76 -14.02 -13.77
CA SER A 342 3.30 -14.00 -13.74
C SER A 342 2.69 -15.00 -14.73
N TYR A 343 3.39 -15.29 -15.85
CA TYR A 343 3.00 -16.32 -16.81
C TYR A 343 3.51 -17.73 -16.46
N GLU A 344 4.66 -17.87 -15.79
CA GLU A 344 5.23 -19.18 -15.41
C GLU A 344 4.61 -19.77 -14.15
N ARG A 345 3.99 -18.97 -13.26
CA ARG A 345 3.24 -19.46 -12.10
C ARG A 345 1.78 -19.82 -12.40
N ALA A 346 1.35 -19.68 -13.65
CA ALA A 346 0.01 -20.08 -14.11
C ALA A 346 -0.04 -21.50 -14.71
N TYR A 347 0.88 -22.40 -14.32
CA TYR A 347 0.84 -23.82 -14.67
C TYR A 347 1.12 -24.73 -13.47
#